data_AF-A0A6B2TD56-F1
#
_entry.id   AF-A0A6B2TD56-F1
#
_cell.length_a   1.000
_cell.length_b   1.000
_cell.length_c   1.000
_cell.angle_alpha   90.00
_cell.angle_beta   90.00
_cell.angle_gamma   90.00
#
_symmetry.space_group_name_H-M   'P 1'
#
loop_
_entity.id
_entity.type
_entity.pdbx_description
1 polymer ?
#
loop_
_entity_poly.entity_id
_entity_poly.type
_entity_poly.pdbx_seq_one_letter_code
_entity_poly.pdbx_strand_id
1 'polypeptide(L)'
;MAPPAAKPPGNPPPAGNPTATPHTATVANVPVDTRHWIAGARVTSATHAPTATFTDHSPIDGAPLAEIARGTAAEARAAVAA
;
A
#
# COMPACT_ATOMS: atom_id res chain seq x y z
N MET A 1 28.83 -23.26 -30.93
CA MET A 1 28.48 -22.78 -29.58
C MET A 1 27.17 -22.02 -29.72
N ALA A 2 26.05 -22.59 -29.26
CA ALA A 2 24.73 -21.95 -29.39
C ALA A 2 24.62 -20.79 -28.38
N PRO A 3 23.90 -19.70 -28.71
CA PRO A 3 23.66 -18.61 -27.77
C PRO A 3 22.81 -19.10 -26.58
N PRO A 4 22.99 -18.52 -25.38
CA PRO A 4 22.19 -18.87 -24.21
C PRO A 4 20.72 -18.53 -24.45
N ALA A 5 19.82 -19.41 -23.99
CA ALA A 5 18.38 -19.21 -24.10
C ALA A 5 17.94 -17.90 -23.41
N ALA A 6 17.09 -17.13 -24.10
CA ALA A 6 16.49 -15.92 -23.54
C ALA A 6 15.68 -16.26 -22.28
N LYS A 7 15.81 -15.41 -21.24
CA LYS A 7 14.97 -15.48 -20.02
C LYS A 7 13.50 -15.45 -20.45
N PRO A 8 12.64 -16.39 -20.00
CA PRO A 8 11.23 -16.36 -20.32
C PRO A 8 10.62 -15.01 -19.87
N PRO A 9 9.67 -14.44 -20.63
CA PRO A 9 9.02 -13.20 -20.23
C PRO A 9 8.46 -13.39 -18.82
N GLY A 10 8.77 -12.43 -17.93
CA GLY A 10 8.23 -12.42 -16.58
C GLY A 10 6.71 -12.44 -16.64
N ASN A 11 6.07 -13.00 -15.60
CA ASN A 11 4.62 -12.95 -15.49
C ASN A 11 4.14 -11.50 -15.69
N PRO A 12 3.07 -11.27 -16.48
CA PRO A 12 2.51 -9.93 -16.59
C PRO A 12 2.17 -9.39 -15.20
N PRO A 13 2.32 -8.09 -14.96
CA PRO A 13 1.91 -7.48 -13.70
C PRO A 13 0.46 -7.91 -13.41
N PRO A 14 0.13 -8.30 -12.16
CA PRO A 14 -1.26 -8.59 -11.82
C PRO A 14 -2.09 -7.37 -12.19
N ALA A 15 -3.16 -7.60 -12.97
CA ALA A 15 -4.10 -6.55 -13.34
C ALA A 15 -4.55 -5.85 -12.05
N GLY A 16 -4.35 -4.53 -11.97
CA GLY A 16 -4.73 -3.75 -10.80
C GLY A 16 -6.16 -4.07 -10.39
N ASN A 17 -6.35 -4.42 -9.12
CA ASN A 17 -7.64 -4.90 -8.61
C ASN A 17 -8.76 -3.86 -8.86
N PRO A 18 -9.84 -4.20 -9.59
CA PRO A 18 -10.84 -3.22 -10.03
C PRO A 18 -11.85 -2.77 -8.96
N THR A 19 -11.57 -2.90 -7.65
CA THR A 19 -12.52 -2.48 -6.60
C THR A 19 -11.86 -2.15 -5.25
N ALA A 20 -10.78 -1.37 -5.23
CA ALA A 20 -10.34 -0.79 -3.97
C ALA A 20 -11.35 0.29 -3.52
N THR A 21 -12.17 0.00 -2.52
CA THR A 21 -12.78 1.05 -1.68
C THR A 21 -11.64 1.98 -1.24
N PRO A 22 -11.78 3.32 -1.21
CA PRO A 22 -10.65 4.27 -1.20
C PRO A 22 -9.61 4.11 -0.08
N HIS A 23 -9.85 3.22 0.89
CA HIS A 23 -9.00 2.93 2.04
C HIS A 23 -8.88 1.42 2.37
N THR A 24 -9.16 0.54 1.40
CA THR A 24 -9.07 -0.92 1.59
C THR A 24 -8.31 -1.56 0.45
N ALA A 25 -7.28 -2.33 0.79
CA ALA A 25 -6.53 -3.16 -0.13
C ALA A 25 -6.79 -4.64 0.16
N THR A 26 -6.74 -5.49 -0.88
CA THR A 26 -6.81 -6.94 -0.71
C THR A 26 -5.40 -7.52 -0.78
N VAL A 27 -4.92 -8.06 0.33
CA VAL A 27 -3.59 -8.70 0.44
C VAL A 27 -3.80 -10.19 0.67
N ALA A 28 -3.40 -11.03 -0.30
CA ALA A 28 -3.61 -12.48 -0.23
C ALA A 28 -5.07 -12.88 0.14
N ASN A 29 -6.05 -12.25 -0.52
CA ASN A 29 -7.49 -12.41 -0.27
C ASN A 29 -8.00 -11.89 1.08
N VAL A 30 -7.17 -11.16 1.84
CA VAL A 30 -7.56 -10.53 3.10
C VAL A 30 -7.78 -9.03 2.88
N PRO A 31 -8.95 -8.47 3.24
CA PRO A 31 -9.17 -7.03 3.21
C PRO A 31 -8.39 -6.35 4.35
N VAL A 32 -7.58 -5.35 3.99
CA VAL A 32 -6.73 -4.58 4.90
C VAL A 32 -7.08 -3.10 4.76
N ASP A 33 -7.37 -2.45 5.88
CA ASP A 33 -7.60 -0.99 5.91
C ASP A 33 -6.25 -0.26 5.88
N THR A 34 -6.11 0.70 4.97
CA THR A 34 -4.83 1.40 4.72
C THR A 34 -4.67 2.69 5.53
N ARG A 35 -5.62 3.00 6.43
CA ARG A 35 -5.62 4.17 7.31
C ARG A 35 -4.95 3.89 8.65
N HIS A 36 -4.57 4.97 9.34
CA HIS A 36 -4.10 4.89 10.72
C HIS A 36 -5.20 4.40 11.65
N TRP A 37 -4.82 3.68 12.70
CA TRP A 37 -5.71 3.35 13.82
C TRP A 37 -5.30 4.19 15.01
N ILE A 38 -6.11 5.19 15.36
CA ILE A 38 -5.83 6.16 16.40
C ILE A 38 -7.09 6.32 17.25
N ALA A 39 -6.96 6.21 18.58
CA ALA A 39 -8.08 6.36 19.51
C ALA A 39 -9.32 5.49 19.18
N GLY A 40 -9.11 4.27 18.65
CA GLY A 40 -10.21 3.38 18.26
C GLY A 40 -10.91 3.74 16.95
N ALA A 41 -10.36 4.67 16.16
CA ALA A 41 -10.93 5.12 14.89
C ALA A 41 -9.94 4.97 13.73
N ARG A 42 -10.49 4.86 12.52
CA ARG A 42 -9.72 4.89 11.27
C ARG A 42 -9.50 6.33 10.81
N VAL A 43 -8.25 6.78 10.80
CA VAL A 43 -7.86 8.15 10.48
C VAL A 43 -7.08 8.17 9.16
N THR A 44 -7.58 8.88 8.16
CA THR A 44 -6.84 9.12 6.91
C THR A 44 -5.73 10.14 7.16
N SER A 45 -4.58 9.98 6.51
CA SER A 45 -3.65 11.10 6.41
C SER A 45 -4.27 12.17 5.53
N ALA A 46 -4.41 13.38 6.07
CA ALA A 46 -5.11 14.45 5.38
C ALA A 46 -4.36 14.85 4.08
N THR A 47 -5.10 15.42 3.12
CA THR A 47 -4.63 15.99 1.84
C THR A 47 -3.56 17.10 1.94
N HIS A 48 -3.06 17.39 3.15
CA HIS A 48 -2.18 18.52 3.46
C HIS A 48 -0.69 18.23 3.26
N ALA A 49 -0.33 17.07 2.73
CA ALA A 49 1.02 16.73 2.30
C ALA A 49 1.04 16.49 0.78
N PRO A 50 2.15 16.79 0.07
CA PRO A 50 2.26 16.56 -1.37
C PRO A 50 2.08 15.09 -1.77
N THR A 51 2.10 14.15 -0.81
CA THR A 51 1.78 12.73 -1.03
C THR A 51 1.11 12.17 0.23
N ALA A 52 -0.22 12.04 0.21
CA ALA A 52 -1.01 11.54 1.34
C ALA A 52 -0.76 10.05 1.66
N THR A 53 -0.13 9.32 0.73
CA THR A 53 0.16 7.88 0.84
C THR A 53 1.60 7.55 0.43
N PHE A 54 1.98 6.29 0.63
CA PHE A 54 3.14 5.67 0.00
C PHE A 54 2.78 4.27 -0.49
N THR A 55 3.42 3.84 -1.58
CA THR A 55 3.29 2.49 -2.11
C THR A 55 4.07 1.50 -1.26
N ASP A 56 3.37 0.58 -0.61
CA ASP A 56 3.97 -0.57 0.06
C ASP A 56 4.30 -1.65 -0.97
N HIS A 57 5.49 -2.24 -0.87
CA HIS A 57 5.96 -3.26 -1.80
C HIS A 57 6.22 -4.55 -1.04
N SER A 58 5.76 -5.65 -1.62
CA SER A 58 5.95 -6.99 -1.08
C SER A 58 7.44 -7.34 -1.01
N PRO A 59 7.96 -7.81 0.14
CA PRO A 59 9.33 -8.30 0.22
C PRO A 59 9.52 -9.67 -0.46
N ILE A 60 8.43 -10.35 -0.83
CA ILE A 60 8.46 -11.67 -1.47
C ILE A 60 8.90 -11.54 -2.94
N ASP A 61 8.40 -10.52 -3.64
CA ASP A 61 8.51 -10.39 -5.10
C ASP A 61 8.66 -8.93 -5.59
N GLY A 62 8.63 -7.95 -4.69
CA GLY A 62 8.71 -6.53 -5.03
C GLY A 62 7.45 -5.96 -5.67
N ALA A 63 6.34 -6.72 -5.74
CA ALA A 63 5.10 -6.22 -6.32
C ALA A 63 4.44 -5.16 -5.39
N PRO A 64 3.81 -4.11 -5.95
CA PRO A 64 3.00 -3.18 -5.16
C PRO A 64 1.85 -3.90 -4.45
N LEU A 65 1.70 -3.66 -3.15
CA LEU A 65 0.64 -4.23 -2.32
C LEU A 65 -0.51 -3.25 -2.13
N ALA A 66 -0.21 -2.01 -1.72
CA ALA A 66 -1.22 -1.01 -1.38
C ALA A 66 -0.64 0.41 -1.30
N GLU A 67 -1.52 1.39 -1.37
CA GLU A 67 -1.24 2.77 -0.95
C GLU A 67 -1.58 2.93 0.53
N ILE A 68 -0.57 3.12 1.37
CA ILE A 68 -0.70 3.23 2.82
C ILE A 68 -0.67 4.70 3.25
N ALA A 69 -1.54 5.08 4.19
CA ALA A 69 -1.58 6.44 4.73
C ALA A 69 -0.21 6.87 5.27
N ARG A 70 0.30 8.01 4.76
CA ARG A 70 1.60 8.55 5.15
C ARG A 70 1.45 9.46 6.37
N GLY A 71 1.66 8.88 7.54
CA GLY A 71 1.58 9.60 8.82
C GLY A 71 2.46 10.84 8.87
N THR A 72 1.94 11.89 9.48
CA THR A 72 2.55 13.20 9.69
C THR A 72 2.64 13.49 11.19
N ALA A 73 3.31 14.60 11.53
CA ALA A 73 3.34 15.09 12.91
C ALA A 73 1.95 15.39 13.49
N ALA A 74 0.92 15.61 12.66
CA ALA A 74 -0.45 15.80 13.14
C ALA A 74 -1.04 14.49 13.66
N GLU A 75 -0.98 13.41 12.86
CA GLU A 75 -1.47 12.10 13.30
C GLU A 75 -0.67 11.55 14.48
N ALA A 76 0.66 11.75 14.50
CA ALA A 76 1.49 11.33 15.63
C ALA A 76 1.09 12.03 16.95
N ARG A 77 0.83 13.35 16.91
CA ARG A 77 0.35 14.09 18.09
C ARG A 77 -1.04 13.62 18.53
N ALA A 78 -1.94 13.35 17.60
CA ALA A 78 -3.25 12.82 17.91
C ALA A 78 -3.17 11.44 18.58
N ALA A 79 -2.25 10.57 18.14
CA ALA A 79 -2.02 9.27 18.74
C ALA A 79 -1.44 9.35 20.15
N VAL A 80 -0.54 10.29 20.42
CA VAL A 80 0.03 10.50 21.77
C VAL A 80 -1.02 11.06 22.74
N ALA A 81 -1.98 11.85 22.25
CA ALA A 81 -3.02 12.47 23.08
C ALA A 81 -4.23 11.55 23.36
N ALA A 82 -4.25 10.34 22.79
CA ALA A 82 -5.37 9.40 22.84
C ALA A 82 -5.36 8.47 24.06
#